data_AF-A0A933G487-F1
#
_entry.id   AF-A0A933G487-F1
#
_cell.length_a   1.000
_cell.length_b   1.000
_cell.length_c   1.000
_cell.angle_alpha   90.00
_cell.angle_beta   90.00
_cell.angle_gamma   90.00
#
_symmetry.space_group_name_H-M   'P 1'
#
loop_
_entity.id
_entity.type
_entity.pdbx_description
1 polymer ?
#
loop_
_entity_poly.entity_id
_entity_poly.type
_entity_poly.pdbx_seq_one_letter_code
_entity_poly.pdbx_strand_id
1 'polypeptide(L)' 'MGLLNDVRMDKTVLKLGKLTDPPDDYEYWQTRPLHERLAAVELMRQIAYGYDPATERLQRLLEVVKREGSDLENLP' A
#
# COMPACT_ATOMS: atom_id res chain seq x y z
N MET A 1 1.44 7.31 -15.76
CA MET A 1 2.08 6.01 -16.04
C MET A 1 1.86 5.15 -14.80
N GLY A 2 1.25 3.97 -14.93
CA GLY A 2 0.93 3.11 -13.79
C GLY A 2 2.14 2.30 -13.30
N LEU A 3 2.20 2.00 -12.01
CA LEU A 3 3.30 1.24 -11.38
C LEU A 3 3.57 -0.09 -12.09
N LEU A 4 2.54 -0.79 -12.59
CA LEU A 4 2.70 -2.02 -13.37
C LEU A 4 3.65 -1.92 -14.56
N ASN A 5 3.68 -0.76 -15.25
CA ASN A 5 4.48 -0.61 -16.47
C ASN A 5 5.98 -0.40 -16.18
N ASP A 6 6.30 0.04 -14.96
CA ASP A 6 7.67 0.43 -14.57
C ASP A 6 8.32 -0.59 -13.63
N VAL A 7 7.55 -1.56 -13.10
CA VAL A 7 8.07 -2.60 -12.20
C VAL A 7 8.90 -3.62 -12.97
N ARG A 8 10.21 -3.59 -12.73
CA ARG A 8 11.15 -4.63 -13.13
C ARG A 8 11.58 -5.42 -11.91
N MET A 9 11.35 -6.73 -11.94
CA MET A 9 11.85 -7.63 -10.89
C MET A 9 13.38 -7.64 -10.87
N ASP A 10 13.96 -7.39 -9.69
CA ASP A 10 15.37 -7.66 -9.44
C ASP A 10 15.57 -9.18 -9.30
N LYS A 11 16.42 -9.74 -10.16
CA LYS A 11 16.71 -11.18 -10.20
C LYS A 11 18.03 -11.55 -9.52
N THR A 12 18.71 -10.58 -8.91
CA THR A 12 19.99 -10.79 -8.23
C THR A 12 19.83 -11.32 -6.81
N VAL A 13 18.68 -11.06 -6.19
CA VAL A 13 18.35 -11.53 -4.84
C VAL A 13 17.56 -12.83 -4.93
N LEU A 14 18.15 -13.93 -4.44
CA LEU A 14 17.52 -15.26 -4.43
C LEU A 14 17.72 -15.92 -3.07
N LYS A 15 16.63 -16.44 -2.51
CA LYS A 15 16.62 -17.23 -1.27
C LYS A 15 16.07 -18.62 -1.57
N LEU A 16 16.85 -19.66 -1.26
CA LEU A 16 16.43 -21.06 -1.40
C LEU A 16 15.93 -21.57 -0.04
N GLY A 17 14.73 -22.13 -0.01
CA GLY A 17 14.13 -22.76 1.18
C GLY A 17 13.50 -24.10 0.83
N LYS A 18 13.13 -24.90 1.84
CA LYS A 18 12.37 -26.13 1.60
C LYS A 18 10.89 -25.79 1.51
N LEU A 19 10.16 -26.54 0.68
CA LEU A 19 8.71 -26.37 0.56
C LEU A 19 7.95 -26.61 1.88
N THR A 20 8.51 -27.40 2.78
CA THR A 20 7.93 -27.71 4.09
C THR A 20 8.23 -26.67 5.16
N ASP A 21 9.13 -25.73 4.89
CA ASP A 21 9.47 -24.70 5.86
C ASP A 21 8.32 -23.69 5.98
N PRO A 22 8.11 -23.09 7.16
CA PRO A 22 7.14 -22.03 7.32
C PRO A 22 7.43 -20.85 6.38
N PRO A 23 6.39 -20.14 5.88
CA PRO A 23 6.58 -18.97 5.05
C PRO A 23 7.24 -17.83 5.84
N ASP A 24 8.25 -17.21 5.24
CA ASP A 24 9.07 -16.15 5.83
C ASP A 24 8.77 -14.75 5.23
N ASP A 25 7.84 -14.68 4.26
CA ASP A 25 7.44 -13.45 3.59
C ASP A 25 7.06 -12.35 4.59
N TYR A 26 6.31 -12.70 5.64
CA TYR A 26 5.85 -11.74 6.64
C TYR A 26 7.02 -11.12 7.40
N GLU A 27 7.97 -11.93 7.86
CA GLU A 27 9.16 -11.47 8.56
C GLU A 27 10.01 -10.59 7.65
N TYR A 28 10.19 -11.00 6.39
CA TYR A 28 10.88 -10.19 5.38
C TYR A 28 10.24 -8.81 5.25
N TRP A 29 8.93 -8.73 5.03
CA TRP A 29 8.22 -7.46 4.85
C TRP A 29 8.25 -6.57 6.10
N GLN A 30 8.37 -7.13 7.30
CA GLN A 30 8.56 -6.32 8.52
C GLN A 30 9.91 -5.60 8.54
N THR A 31 10.95 -6.16 7.93
CA THR A 31 12.28 -5.52 7.86
C THR A 31 12.35 -4.40 6.82
N ARG A 32 11.39 -4.32 5.89
CA ARG A 32 11.44 -3.36 4.77
C ARG A 32 10.95 -1.97 5.20
N PRO A 33 11.52 -0.90 4.61
CA PRO A 33 11.01 0.46 4.78
C PRO A 33 9.52 0.57 4.43
N LEU A 34 8.80 1.45 5.13
CA LEU A 34 7.35 1.66 4.93
C LEU A 34 7.00 1.97 3.47
N HIS A 35 7.77 2.83 2.81
CA HIS A 35 7.49 3.23 1.43
C HIS A 35 7.56 2.05 0.45
N GLU A 36 8.50 1.12 0.65
CA GLU A 36 8.61 -0.09 -0.17
C GLU A 36 7.42 -1.02 0.05
N ARG A 37 6.99 -1.18 1.30
CA ARG A 37 5.82 -2.00 1.66
C ARG A 37 4.54 -1.45 1.02
N LEU A 38 4.36 -0.12 1.06
CA LEU A 38 3.21 0.54 0.44
C LEU A 38 3.24 0.40 -1.08
N ALA A 39 4.40 0.56 -1.71
CA ALA A 39 4.56 0.34 -3.15
C ALA A 39 4.23 -1.10 -3.56
N ALA A 40 4.67 -2.10 -2.78
CA ALA A 40 4.35 -3.50 -3.03
C ALA A 40 2.85 -3.79 -2.91
N VAL A 41 2.17 -3.23 -1.91
CA VAL A 41 0.71 -3.37 -1.75
C VAL A 41 -0.04 -2.70 -2.91
N GLU A 42 0.36 -1.51 -3.33
CA GLU A 42 -0.26 -0.85 -4.48
C GLU A 42 -0.05 -1.62 -5.78
N LEU A 43 1.14 -2.19 -5.98
CA LEU A 43 1.39 -3.09 -7.11
C LEU A 43 0.45 -4.30 -7.08
N MET A 44 0.32 -4.98 -5.93
CA MET A 44 -0.62 -6.10 -5.78
C MET A 44 -2.07 -5.70 -6.05
N ARG A 45 -2.48 -4.51 -5.58
CA ARG A 45 -3.80 -3.94 -5.88
C ARG A 45 -3.99 -3.77 -7.39
N GLN A 46 -3.01 -3.19 -8.08
CA GLN A 46 -3.09 -2.98 -9.53
C GLN A 46 -3.18 -4.31 -10.30
N ILE A 47 -2.41 -5.33 -9.90
CA ILE A 47 -2.48 -6.69 -10.47
C ILE A 47 -3.87 -7.30 -10.24
N ALA A 48 -4.34 -7.30 -8.99
CA ALA A 48 -5.58 -7.99 -8.60
C ALA A 48 -6.83 -7.39 -9.25
N TYR A 49 -6.83 -6.07 -9.47
CA TYR A 49 -7.99 -5.35 -10.02
C TYR A 49 -7.85 -4.97 -11.49
N GLY A 50 -6.78 -5.41 -12.17
CA GLY A 50 -6.57 -5.12 -13.60
C GLY A 50 -6.51 -3.63 -13.88
N TYR A 51 -5.72 -2.90 -13.10
CA TYR A 51 -5.66 -1.44 -13.17
C TYR A 51 -5.33 -0.94 -14.58
N ASP A 52 -6.25 -0.16 -15.14
CA ASP A 52 -6.10 0.55 -16.40
C ASP A 52 -5.99 2.07 -16.11
N PRO A 53 -4.84 2.70 -16.37
CA PRO A 53 -4.65 4.13 -16.17
C PRO A 53 -5.61 5.02 -16.99
N ALA A 54 -6.21 4.50 -18.07
CA ALA A 54 -7.11 5.25 -18.93
C ALA A 54 -8.56 5.31 -18.40
N THR A 55 -8.93 4.45 -17.46
CA THR A 55 -10.27 4.39 -16.83
C THR A 55 -10.25 4.78 -15.35
N GLU A 56 -9.15 5.40 -14.90
CA GLU A 56 -8.90 5.72 -13.50
C GLU A 56 -10.00 6.61 -12.91
N ARG A 57 -10.84 6.02 -12.05
CA ARG A 57 -11.81 6.75 -11.25
C ARG A 57 -11.05 7.66 -10.28
N LEU A 58 -11.35 8.96 -10.29
CA LEU A 58 -10.76 9.98 -9.41
C LEU A 58 -10.55 9.43 -7.97
N GLN A 59 -9.32 9.53 -7.46
CA GLN A 59 -9.03 9.19 -6.08
C GLN A 59 -9.89 10.03 -5.14
N ARG A 60 -10.59 9.36 -4.23
CA ARG A 60 -11.27 10.03 -3.12
C ARG A 60 -10.19 10.40 -2.09
N LEU A 61 -9.76 11.66 -2.09
CA LEU A 61 -8.99 12.19 -0.98
C LEU A 61 -9.91 12.27 0.24
N LEU A 62 -9.58 11.53 1.29
CA LEU A 62 -10.27 11.62 2.57
C LEU A 62 -9.75 12.87 3.29
N GLU A 63 -10.61 13.87 3.43
CA GLU A 63 -10.34 15.04 4.28
C GLU A 63 -10.93 14.81 5.67
N VAL A 64 -10.10 14.94 6.71
CA VAL A 64 -10.55 14.87 8.10
C VAL A 64 -10.87 16.28 8.58
N VAL A 65 -12.15 16.60 8.70
CA VAL A 65 -12.60 17.90 9.24
C VAL A 65 -12.69 17.81 10.76
N LYS A 66 -12.01 18.71 11.48
CA LYS A 66 -12.22 18.88 12.93
C LYS A 66 -13.57 19.56 13.16
N ARG A 67 -14.45 18.92 13.93
CA ARG A 67 -15.64 19.57 14.48
C ARG A 67 -15.20 20.54 15.57
N GLU A 68 -15.48 21.83 15.41
CA GLU A 68 -15.30 22.79 16.50
C GLU A 68 -16.18 22.37 17.68
N GLY A 69 -15.58 22.41 18.87
CA GLY A 69 -16.20 21.98 20.10
C GLY A 69 -17.53 22.67 20.32
N SER A 70 -18.47 21.93 20.91
CA SER A 70 -19.62 22.52 21.58
C SER A 70 -19.13 23.31 22.80
N ASP A 71 -18.56 24.50 22.57
CA ASP A 71 -18.24 25.47 23.62
C ASP A 71 -19.49 26.28 24.05
N LEU A 72 -20.69 25.73 23.83
CA LEU A 72 -21.95 26.37 24.21
C LEU A 72 -22.47 25.95 25.61
N GLU A 73 -21.70 25.20 26.39
CA GLU A 73 -22.10 24.83 27.76
C GLU A 73 -21.65 25.83 28.85
N ASN A 74 -21.01 26.94 28.51
CA ASN A 74 -20.69 27.99 29.49
C ASN A 74 -20.97 29.39 28.94
N LEU A 75 -22.24 29.78 28.89
CA LEU A 75 -22.65 31.19 28.94
C LEU A 75 -23.33 31.43 30.30
N PRO A 76 -22.96 32.47 31.07
CA PRO A 76 -23.61 32.79 32.34
C PRO A 76 -25.09 33.16 32.18
#